data_AF-A4IMM0-F1
#
_entry.id   AF-A4IMM0-F1
#
_cell.length_a   1.000
_cell.length_b   1.000
_cell.length_c   1.000
_cell.angle_alpha   90.00
_cell.angle_beta   90.00
_cell.angle_gamma   90.00
#
_symmetry.space_group_name_H-M   'P 1'
#
loop_
_entity.id
_entity.type
_entity.pdbx_description
1 polymer ?
#
loop_
_entity_poly.entity_id
_entity_poly.type
_entity_poly.pdbx_seq_one_letter_code
_entity_poly.pdbx_strand_id
1 'polypeptide(L)'
;MPRYCIVNADDFGYSKGVNYGILEAFQHGVVTSATLMTNMPAAEHAARLAKDHPELGVGIHFVLTCGRPLTDVPTLVNEHGEFPRRGEALDSAERSDIERELRAQLERFFSFGLTPTHMDSHHHVHEHPNVFPVIEQLAECYRLPIRPVRTARPHRLATVDVFFPDFYGDGLTKDRFLALIDRIDDGQTAEVMCHPAYIDVPLAQGSSYCQQRVEELAVLTDPALVEELAERGVQLITYREFYKLLGEGLMQTQEQTIFQLILHGGNGRSYAMEAIAAAKQGEFAEAHRLLERAGAELQAAHELQTALLQQEAGGQSTVVTLLMVHAQDHLMTAMTVKELASEFIELYERITP
;
A
#
# COMPACT_ATOMS: atom_id res chain seq x y z
N MET A 1 -20.00 -1.78 25.47
CA MET A 1 -18.59 -2.09 25.08
C MET A 1 -18.02 -0.84 24.44
N PRO A 2 -16.71 -0.54 24.51
CA PRO A 2 -16.19 0.67 23.85
C PRO A 2 -16.51 0.66 22.35
N ARG A 3 -16.71 1.84 21.78
CA ARG A 3 -16.90 2.05 20.34
C ARG A 3 -15.56 2.39 19.74
N TYR A 4 -15.09 1.66 18.75
CA TYR A 4 -13.74 1.88 18.18
C TYR A 4 -13.83 2.65 16.88
N CYS A 5 -13.04 3.70 16.73
CA CYS A 5 -13.02 4.52 15.52
C CYS A 5 -11.60 4.73 15.01
N ILE A 6 -11.38 4.40 13.75
CA ILE A 6 -10.21 4.80 12.97
C ILE A 6 -10.61 6.06 12.21
N VAL A 7 -9.79 7.10 12.28
CA VAL A 7 -9.94 8.27 11.43
C VAL A 7 -8.78 8.22 10.45
N ASN A 8 -9.07 7.82 9.22
CA ASN A 8 -8.07 7.61 8.18
C ASN A 8 -8.00 8.82 7.25
N ALA A 9 -6.83 9.41 7.17
CA ALA A 9 -6.53 10.48 6.24
C ALA A 9 -5.99 9.93 4.91
N ASP A 10 -6.77 10.09 3.86
CA ASP A 10 -6.43 9.63 2.51
C ASP A 10 -5.45 10.60 1.83
N ASP A 11 -4.81 10.13 0.76
CA ASP A 11 -3.88 10.88 -0.09
C ASP A 11 -2.55 11.33 0.56
N PHE A 12 -2.07 10.63 1.58
CA PHE A 12 -0.73 10.87 2.09
C PHE A 12 0.29 10.60 0.97
N GLY A 13 1.23 11.50 0.74
CA GLY A 13 2.17 11.46 -0.39
C GLY A 13 1.74 12.27 -1.62
N TYR A 14 0.50 12.77 -1.69
CA TYR A 14 0.01 13.56 -2.83
C TYR A 14 0.85 14.83 -3.07
N SER A 15 0.97 15.66 -2.04
CA SER A 15 1.79 16.88 -2.04
C SER A 15 2.32 17.17 -0.64
N LYS A 16 3.24 18.15 -0.51
CA LYS A 16 3.76 18.51 0.82
C LYS A 16 2.69 19.18 1.68
N GLY A 17 1.83 20.00 1.08
CA GLY A 17 0.69 20.63 1.75
C GLY A 17 -0.28 19.60 2.33
N VAL A 18 -0.61 18.55 1.55
CA VAL A 18 -1.39 17.41 2.03
C VAL A 18 -0.67 16.71 3.17
N ASN A 19 0.60 16.34 2.99
CA ASN A 19 1.38 15.66 4.02
C ASN A 19 1.42 16.39 5.36
N TYR A 20 1.63 17.72 5.33
CA TYR A 20 1.65 18.52 6.55
C TYR A 20 0.26 18.67 7.18
N GLY A 21 -0.80 18.78 6.38
CA GLY A 21 -2.16 18.83 6.92
C GLY A 21 -2.58 17.52 7.58
N ILE A 22 -2.21 16.38 6.99
CA ILE A 22 -2.41 15.06 7.61
C ILE A 22 -1.64 14.96 8.93
N LEU A 23 -0.37 15.40 8.94
CA LEU A 23 0.44 15.36 10.15
C LEU A 23 -0.10 16.29 11.24
N GLU A 24 -0.57 17.49 10.89
CA GLU A 24 -1.23 18.42 11.80
C GLU A 24 -2.48 17.78 12.43
N ALA A 25 -3.36 17.20 11.60
CA ALA A 25 -4.57 16.53 12.08
C ALA A 25 -4.29 15.30 12.95
N PHE A 26 -3.13 14.67 12.78
CA PHE A 26 -2.66 13.57 13.61
C PHE A 26 -2.08 14.07 14.95
N GLN A 27 -1.21 15.07 14.92
CA GLN A 27 -0.51 15.58 16.11
C GLN A 27 -1.40 16.43 17.02
N HIS A 28 -2.36 17.13 16.43
CA HIS A 28 -3.19 18.14 17.08
C HIS A 28 -4.69 17.88 16.91
N GLY A 29 -5.07 16.66 16.50
CA GLY A 29 -6.45 16.34 16.18
C GLY A 29 -6.80 14.87 16.43
N VAL A 30 -7.81 14.40 15.69
CA VAL A 30 -8.39 13.05 15.86
C VAL A 30 -7.93 12.03 14.84
N VAL A 31 -7.10 12.42 13.86
CA VAL A 31 -6.56 11.49 12.87
C VAL A 31 -5.68 10.47 13.58
N THR A 32 -5.84 9.21 13.24
CA THR A 32 -5.08 8.09 13.83
C THR A 32 -4.36 7.25 12.77
N SER A 33 -4.86 7.32 11.53
CA SER A 33 -4.36 6.53 10.41
C SER A 33 -4.26 7.39 9.16
N ALA A 34 -3.38 7.02 8.24
CA ALA A 34 -3.26 7.62 6.93
C ALA A 34 -2.87 6.58 5.89
N THR A 35 -3.18 6.82 4.61
CA THR A 35 -2.84 5.90 3.52
C THR A 35 -1.95 6.56 2.47
N LEU A 36 -0.81 5.92 2.18
CA LEU A 36 0.27 6.48 1.37
C LEU A 36 0.15 6.12 -0.12
N MET A 37 0.08 7.15 -0.97
CA MET A 37 0.18 7.09 -2.43
C MET A 37 1.65 7.03 -2.85
N THR A 38 2.16 5.85 -3.16
CA THR A 38 3.61 5.66 -3.39
C THR A 38 4.10 6.16 -4.75
N ASN A 39 3.20 6.37 -5.71
CA ASN A 39 3.50 6.92 -7.03
C ASN A 39 3.50 8.46 -7.07
N MET A 40 3.05 9.14 -6.00
CA MET A 40 2.88 10.58 -6.00
C MET A 40 4.17 11.35 -5.65
N PRO A 41 4.34 12.60 -6.14
CA PRO A 41 5.62 13.33 -6.03
C PRO A 41 6.11 13.57 -4.61
N ALA A 42 5.22 13.59 -3.60
CA ALA A 42 5.58 13.80 -2.20
C ALA A 42 5.59 12.51 -1.37
N ALA A 43 5.58 11.33 -2.00
CA ALA A 43 5.60 10.03 -1.32
C ALA A 43 6.83 9.86 -0.41
N GLU A 44 8.03 10.21 -0.89
CA GLU A 44 9.25 10.15 -0.08
C GLU A 44 9.21 11.11 1.12
N HIS A 45 8.56 12.26 0.96
CA HIS A 45 8.37 13.21 2.05
C HIS A 45 7.42 12.65 3.10
N ALA A 46 6.28 12.11 2.68
CA ALA A 46 5.33 11.43 3.54
C ALA A 46 5.99 10.27 4.30
N ALA A 47 6.80 9.47 3.61
CA ALA A 47 7.49 8.35 4.22
C ALA A 47 8.49 8.77 5.31
N ARG A 48 9.20 9.90 5.15
CA ARG A 48 10.05 10.44 6.22
C ARG A 48 9.22 10.85 7.44
N LEU A 49 8.13 11.58 7.23
CA LEU A 49 7.23 11.97 8.32
C LEU A 49 6.64 10.75 9.05
N ALA A 50 6.25 9.70 8.32
CA ALA A 50 5.78 8.45 8.91
C ALA A 50 6.83 7.77 9.79
N LYS A 51 8.12 7.82 9.42
CA LYS A 51 9.20 7.28 10.24
C LYS A 51 9.46 8.09 11.49
N ASP A 52 9.35 9.41 11.39
CA ASP A 52 9.52 10.32 12.51
C ASP A 52 8.34 10.24 13.50
N HIS A 53 7.19 9.70 13.05
CA HIS A 53 5.95 9.53 13.82
C HIS A 53 5.41 8.10 13.77
N PRO A 54 6.10 7.12 14.36
CA PRO A 54 5.75 5.70 14.25
C PRO A 54 4.39 5.35 14.87
N GLU A 55 3.84 6.20 15.73
CA GLU A 55 2.48 6.15 16.29
C GLU A 55 1.36 6.30 15.24
N LEU A 56 1.58 7.03 14.15
CA LEU A 56 0.62 7.13 13.05
C LEU A 56 0.48 5.77 12.35
N GLY A 57 -0.74 5.24 12.25
CA GLY A 57 -0.98 4.06 11.42
C GLY A 57 -0.85 4.41 9.94
N VAL A 58 0.06 3.77 9.20
CA VAL A 58 0.22 4.06 7.77
C VAL A 58 -0.15 2.84 6.93
N GLY A 59 -1.18 2.94 6.11
CA GLY A 59 -1.58 1.94 5.12
C GLY A 59 -1.10 2.29 3.71
N ILE A 60 -1.28 1.38 2.76
CA ILE A 60 -1.02 1.66 1.34
C ILE A 60 -2.30 2.18 0.66
N HIS A 61 -2.19 3.33 0.00
CA HIS A 61 -3.24 3.90 -0.85
C HIS A 61 -2.95 3.55 -2.30
N PHE A 62 -3.54 2.47 -2.81
CA PHE A 62 -3.31 2.08 -4.20
C PHE A 62 -3.88 3.13 -5.16
N VAL A 63 -3.14 3.45 -6.22
CA VAL A 63 -3.50 4.53 -7.16
C VAL A 63 -3.51 4.00 -8.58
N LEU A 64 -4.67 4.05 -9.24
CA LEU A 64 -4.81 3.73 -10.67
C LEU A 64 -5.52 4.84 -11.45
N THR A 65 -5.65 6.03 -10.85
CA THR A 65 -6.48 7.13 -11.37
C THR A 65 -5.86 8.51 -11.27
N CYS A 66 -4.62 8.64 -10.79
CA CYS A 66 -3.90 9.90 -10.83
C CYS A 66 -2.38 9.71 -10.81
N GLY A 67 -1.66 10.66 -11.42
CA GLY A 67 -0.21 10.57 -11.57
C GLY A 67 0.21 9.58 -12.66
N ARG A 68 1.49 9.19 -12.62
CA ARG A 68 2.08 8.20 -13.53
C ARG A 68 2.22 6.85 -12.81
N PRO A 69 2.17 5.73 -13.54
CA PRO A 69 2.49 4.42 -12.97
C PRO A 69 3.97 4.35 -12.57
N LEU A 70 4.28 3.40 -11.68
CA LEU A 70 5.66 3.05 -11.33
C LEU A 70 6.27 2.05 -12.32
N THR A 71 5.43 1.40 -13.13
CA THR A 71 5.83 0.36 -14.09
C THR A 71 5.32 0.65 -15.50
N ASP A 72 5.82 -0.12 -16.49
CA ASP A 72 5.28 -0.09 -17.85
C ASP A 72 4.00 -0.92 -17.90
N VAL A 73 2.86 -0.22 -17.99
CA VAL A 73 1.50 -0.76 -17.95
C VAL A 73 0.61 -0.08 -19.01
N PRO A 74 0.81 -0.41 -20.29
CA PRO A 74 0.21 0.31 -21.40
C PRO A 74 -1.33 0.29 -21.39
N THR A 75 -1.97 -0.71 -20.76
CA THR A 75 -3.43 -0.79 -20.69
C THR A 75 -4.06 0.07 -19.58
N LEU A 76 -3.24 0.65 -18.70
CA LEU A 76 -3.68 1.48 -17.58
C LEU A 76 -3.48 2.98 -17.80
N VAL A 77 -2.79 3.38 -18.87
CA VAL A 77 -2.39 4.78 -19.10
C VAL A 77 -3.02 5.37 -20.35
N ASN A 78 -3.14 6.70 -20.36
CA ASN A 78 -3.48 7.47 -21.54
C ASN A 78 -2.27 7.67 -22.48
N GLU A 79 -2.48 8.41 -23.58
CA GLU A 79 -1.43 8.74 -24.56
C GLU A 79 -0.23 9.54 -24.00
N HIS A 80 -0.35 10.10 -22.79
CA HIS A 80 0.73 10.81 -22.09
C HIS A 80 1.47 9.93 -21.07
N GLY A 81 1.07 8.65 -20.93
CA GLY A 81 1.63 7.73 -19.93
C GLY A 81 1.18 8.07 -18.51
N GLU A 82 -0.03 8.62 -18.34
CA GLU A 82 -0.64 8.96 -17.05
C GLU A 82 -1.92 8.17 -16.82
N PHE A 83 -2.27 7.92 -15.56
CA PHE A 83 -3.53 7.28 -15.21
C PHE A 83 -4.74 8.18 -15.54
N PRO A 84 -5.81 7.64 -16.18
CA PRO A 84 -7.06 8.38 -16.39
C PRO A 84 -7.81 8.70 -15.08
N ARG A 85 -8.38 9.91 -14.99
CA ARG A 85 -8.91 10.47 -13.73
C ARG A 85 -10.12 9.76 -13.12
N ARG A 86 -10.81 8.86 -13.84
CA ARG A 86 -12.03 8.17 -13.34
C ARG A 86 -12.00 6.66 -13.52
N GLY A 87 -10.81 6.09 -13.73
CA GLY A 87 -10.66 4.64 -13.84
C GLY A 87 -11.30 4.07 -15.11
N GLU A 88 -11.56 4.88 -16.14
CA GLU A 88 -12.19 4.42 -17.38
C GLU A 88 -11.37 3.32 -18.07
N ALA A 89 -10.05 3.32 -17.88
CA ALA A 89 -9.18 2.27 -18.40
C ALA A 89 -9.37 0.92 -17.68
N LEU A 90 -9.86 0.90 -16.44
CA LEU A 90 -9.91 -0.31 -15.61
C LEU A 90 -10.86 -1.38 -16.15
N ASP A 91 -11.92 -0.99 -16.87
CA ASP A 91 -12.86 -1.93 -17.49
C ASP A 91 -12.19 -2.80 -18.56
N SER A 92 -11.24 -2.22 -19.29
CA SER A 92 -10.51 -2.88 -20.38
C SER A 92 -9.06 -3.24 -20.04
N ALA A 93 -8.59 -2.88 -18.84
CA ALA A 93 -7.23 -3.10 -18.43
C ALA A 93 -6.89 -4.59 -18.33
N GLU A 94 -5.69 -4.95 -18.77
CA GLU A 94 -5.20 -6.31 -18.62
C GLU A 94 -4.88 -6.58 -17.15
N ARG A 95 -5.29 -7.76 -16.65
CA ARG A 95 -5.05 -8.14 -15.26
C ARG A 95 -3.56 -8.16 -14.90
N SER A 96 -2.68 -8.50 -15.85
CA SER A 96 -1.23 -8.49 -15.67
C SER A 96 -0.68 -7.09 -15.42
N ASP A 97 -1.24 -6.07 -16.08
CA ASP A 97 -0.83 -4.68 -15.88
C ASP A 97 -1.28 -4.18 -14.50
N ILE A 98 -2.52 -4.50 -14.09
CA ILE A 98 -3.02 -4.21 -12.74
C ILE A 98 -2.13 -4.87 -11.69
N GLU A 99 -1.84 -6.16 -11.84
CA GLU A 99 -1.01 -6.89 -10.89
C GLU A 99 0.42 -6.32 -10.80
N ARG A 100 1.04 -6.02 -11.95
CA ARG A 100 2.37 -5.43 -12.02
C ARG A 100 2.43 -4.10 -11.28
N GLU A 101 1.48 -3.21 -11.54
CA GLU A 101 1.49 -1.88 -10.95
C GLU A 101 1.19 -1.90 -9.45
N LEU A 102 0.18 -2.66 -9.00
CA LEU A 102 -0.14 -2.76 -7.57
C LEU A 102 1.02 -3.39 -6.78
N ARG A 103 1.69 -4.41 -7.33
CA ARG A 103 2.90 -4.97 -6.72
C ARG A 103 4.01 -3.92 -6.62
N ALA A 104 4.26 -3.18 -7.70
CA ALA A 104 5.28 -2.12 -7.70
C ALA A 104 4.98 -0.99 -6.71
N GLN A 105 3.71 -0.61 -6.52
CA GLN A 105 3.31 0.36 -5.50
C GLN A 105 3.58 -0.13 -4.09
N LEU A 106 3.32 -1.41 -3.83
CA LEU A 106 3.61 -2.05 -2.54
C LEU A 106 5.12 -2.23 -2.31
N GLU A 107 5.88 -2.60 -3.34
CA GLU A 107 7.34 -2.63 -3.34
C GLU A 107 7.92 -1.26 -3.03
N ARG A 108 7.39 -0.22 -3.66
CA ARG A 108 7.81 1.16 -3.39
C ARG A 108 7.53 1.55 -1.94
N PHE A 109 6.38 1.14 -1.39
CA PHE A 109 6.07 1.31 0.02
C PHE A 109 7.15 0.69 0.92
N PHE A 110 7.51 -0.57 0.66
CA PHE A 110 8.57 -1.26 1.41
C PHE A 110 9.96 -0.64 1.21
N SER A 111 10.26 -0.14 0.01
CA SER A 111 11.54 0.53 -0.30
C SER A 111 11.73 1.78 0.56
N PHE A 112 10.64 2.39 1.03
CA PHE A 112 10.70 3.47 1.99
C PHE A 112 11.05 3.01 3.40
N GLY A 113 11.18 1.71 3.68
CA GLY A 113 11.43 1.17 5.02
C GLY A 113 10.23 1.27 5.95
N LEU A 114 9.02 1.24 5.39
CA LEU A 114 7.76 1.22 6.11
C LEU A 114 7.11 -0.17 6.00
N THR A 115 6.22 -0.51 6.95
CA THR A 115 5.34 -1.67 6.86
C THR A 115 3.89 -1.19 6.83
N PRO A 116 3.10 -1.55 5.82
CA PRO A 116 1.72 -1.11 5.72
C PRO A 116 0.87 -1.77 6.81
N THR A 117 -0.07 -1.02 7.35
CA THR A 117 -0.96 -1.46 8.43
C THR A 117 -2.30 -1.96 7.95
N HIS A 118 -2.69 -1.55 6.73
CA HIS A 118 -3.93 -1.90 6.04
C HIS A 118 -3.81 -1.47 4.56
N MET A 119 -4.83 -1.79 3.77
CA MET A 119 -4.93 -1.42 2.36
C MET A 119 -6.25 -0.68 2.08
N ASP A 120 -6.16 0.36 1.27
CA ASP A 120 -7.28 1.01 0.59
C ASP A 120 -6.83 1.49 -0.80
N SER A 121 -7.61 2.36 -1.44
CA SER A 121 -7.19 2.92 -2.72
C SER A 121 -7.82 4.27 -3.00
N HIS A 122 -7.11 5.06 -3.81
CA HIS A 122 -7.60 6.31 -4.34
C HIS A 122 -8.85 6.09 -5.20
N HIS A 123 -9.85 6.96 -5.04
CA HIS A 123 -11.17 6.85 -5.70
C HIS A 123 -11.88 5.49 -5.52
N HIS A 124 -11.56 4.73 -4.45
CA HIS A 124 -12.13 3.40 -4.18
C HIS A 124 -11.96 2.38 -5.33
N VAL A 125 -10.93 2.52 -6.18
CA VAL A 125 -10.66 1.54 -7.25
C VAL A 125 -10.44 0.10 -6.78
N HIS A 126 -10.10 -0.12 -5.51
CA HIS A 126 -10.05 -1.46 -4.91
C HIS A 126 -11.41 -2.17 -4.92
N GLU A 127 -12.53 -1.45 -5.04
CA GLU A 127 -13.87 -2.03 -5.20
C GLU A 127 -14.16 -2.48 -6.65
N HIS A 128 -13.32 -2.09 -7.60
CA HIS A 128 -13.53 -2.36 -9.02
C HIS A 128 -13.36 -3.87 -9.32
N PRO A 129 -14.26 -4.52 -10.08
CA PRO A 129 -14.21 -5.97 -10.32
C PRO A 129 -12.91 -6.52 -10.91
N ASN A 130 -12.20 -5.72 -11.73
CA ASN A 130 -10.91 -6.12 -12.30
C ASN A 130 -9.73 -5.90 -11.34
N VAL A 131 -9.89 -5.06 -10.32
CA VAL A 131 -8.83 -4.68 -9.37
C VAL A 131 -8.95 -5.49 -8.08
N PHE A 132 -10.16 -5.68 -7.57
CA PHE A 132 -10.43 -6.37 -6.31
C PHE A 132 -9.77 -7.75 -6.20
N PRO A 133 -9.77 -8.64 -7.23
CA PRO A 133 -9.11 -9.95 -7.10
C PRO A 133 -7.61 -9.86 -6.83
N VAL A 134 -6.95 -8.80 -7.31
CA VAL A 134 -5.52 -8.57 -7.03
C VAL A 134 -5.35 -8.02 -5.61
N ILE A 135 -6.21 -7.09 -5.20
CA ILE A 135 -6.23 -6.55 -3.82
C ILE A 135 -6.49 -7.66 -2.82
N GLU A 136 -7.46 -8.52 -3.06
CA GLU A 136 -7.79 -9.67 -2.21
C GLU A 136 -6.59 -10.60 -2.07
N GLN A 137 -5.96 -10.96 -3.19
CA GLN A 137 -4.74 -11.77 -3.17
C GLN A 137 -3.62 -11.11 -2.37
N LEU A 138 -3.38 -9.81 -2.55
CA LEU A 138 -2.36 -9.09 -1.78
C LEU A 138 -2.75 -9.04 -0.29
N ALA A 139 -3.99 -8.71 0.06
CA ALA A 139 -4.44 -8.66 1.44
C ALA A 139 -4.32 -10.03 2.14
N GLU A 140 -4.68 -11.12 1.45
CA GLU A 140 -4.51 -12.48 1.95
C GLU A 140 -3.03 -12.86 2.10
N CYS A 141 -2.22 -12.53 1.08
CA CYS A 141 -0.78 -12.75 1.13
C CYS A 141 -0.24 -12.04 2.36
N TYR A 142 -0.32 -10.72 2.43
CA TYR A 142 0.31 -9.87 3.45
C TYR A 142 -0.44 -9.82 4.79
N ARG A 143 -1.57 -10.52 4.92
CA ARG A 143 -2.46 -10.50 6.10
C ARG A 143 -2.78 -9.08 6.57
N LEU A 144 -3.13 -8.23 5.62
CA LEU A 144 -3.50 -6.85 5.94
C LEU A 144 -5.01 -6.69 5.96
N PRO A 145 -5.54 -5.93 6.93
CA PRO A 145 -6.89 -5.41 6.84
C PRO A 145 -7.10 -4.64 5.55
N ILE A 146 -8.33 -4.68 5.04
CA ILE A 146 -8.77 -3.85 3.93
C ILE A 146 -9.86 -2.89 4.40
N ARG A 147 -9.87 -1.68 3.85
CA ARG A 147 -11.04 -0.80 3.94
C ARG A 147 -12.27 -1.53 3.39
N PRO A 148 -13.47 -1.41 4.00
CA PRO A 148 -14.65 -2.13 3.55
C PRO A 148 -15.00 -1.89 2.08
N VAL A 149 -15.27 -2.99 1.35
CA VAL A 149 -15.63 -2.99 -0.07
C VAL A 149 -17.14 -3.15 -0.22
N ARG A 150 -17.81 -2.18 -0.86
CA ARG A 150 -19.27 -2.20 -1.01
C ARG A 150 -19.80 -3.30 -1.93
N THR A 151 -19.02 -3.71 -2.91
CA THR A 151 -19.45 -4.57 -4.02
C THR A 151 -19.28 -6.07 -3.76
N ALA A 152 -18.63 -6.45 -2.65
CA ALA A 152 -18.10 -7.79 -2.52
C ALA A 152 -18.62 -8.49 -1.22
N ARG A 153 -18.98 -9.77 -1.35
CA ARG A 153 -19.65 -10.64 -0.34
C ARG A 153 -18.74 -10.84 0.90
N PRO A 154 -19.19 -11.31 2.07
CA PRO A 154 -18.30 -11.42 3.23
C PRO A 154 -17.07 -12.29 2.91
N HIS A 155 -15.92 -11.64 2.73
CA HIS A 155 -14.62 -12.25 2.50
C HIS A 155 -14.00 -12.62 3.84
N ARG A 156 -12.97 -13.46 3.81
CA ARG A 156 -12.18 -13.82 5.00
C ARG A 156 -11.25 -12.70 5.47
N LEU A 157 -11.23 -11.57 4.77
CA LEU A 157 -10.32 -10.46 5.05
C LEU A 157 -10.82 -9.62 6.23
N ALA A 158 -9.88 -9.25 7.10
CA ALA A 158 -10.14 -8.36 8.22
C ALA A 158 -10.59 -6.98 7.69
N THR A 159 -11.75 -6.52 8.16
CA THR A 159 -12.29 -5.20 7.80
C THR A 159 -13.15 -4.68 8.95
N VAL A 160 -13.25 -3.35 9.09
CA VAL A 160 -14.06 -2.74 10.15
C VAL A 160 -15.56 -2.99 9.91
N ASP A 161 -16.36 -2.93 10.96
CA ASP A 161 -17.81 -3.18 10.87
C ASP A 161 -18.54 -2.09 10.08
N VAL A 162 -18.08 -0.84 10.18
CA VAL A 162 -18.74 0.33 9.57
C VAL A 162 -17.74 1.24 8.88
N PHE A 163 -18.03 1.64 7.65
CA PHE A 163 -17.25 2.63 6.91
C PHE A 163 -18.07 3.89 6.61
N PHE A 164 -17.51 5.06 6.93
CA PHE A 164 -18.11 6.36 6.68
C PHE A 164 -17.31 7.14 5.62
N PRO A 165 -17.68 7.01 4.33
CA PRO A 165 -17.13 7.87 3.27
C PRO A 165 -17.79 9.27 3.23
N ASP A 166 -18.76 9.51 4.12
CA ASP A 166 -19.69 10.64 4.02
C ASP A 166 -19.14 11.95 4.63
N PHE A 167 -17.95 11.95 5.26
CA PHE A 167 -17.27 13.18 5.69
C PHE A 167 -16.55 13.82 4.50
N TYR A 168 -17.32 14.19 3.48
CA TYR A 168 -16.83 14.66 2.19
C TYR A 168 -17.82 15.66 1.54
N GLY A 169 -17.34 16.45 0.59
CA GLY A 169 -18.12 17.49 -0.09
C GLY A 169 -18.15 18.80 0.70
N ASP A 170 -19.19 19.60 0.47
CA ASP A 170 -19.35 20.93 1.08
C ASP A 170 -20.05 20.85 2.44
N GLY A 171 -19.97 21.94 3.22
CA GLY A 171 -20.68 22.05 4.50
C GLY A 171 -20.12 21.11 5.57
N LEU A 172 -18.79 20.98 5.62
CA LEU A 172 -18.09 20.19 6.61
C LEU A 172 -18.11 20.94 7.95
N THR A 173 -18.65 20.29 8.96
CA THR A 173 -18.75 20.85 10.32
C THR A 173 -18.45 19.77 11.34
N LYS A 174 -18.09 20.21 12.55
CA LYS A 174 -17.94 19.32 13.70
C LYS A 174 -19.21 18.51 13.98
N ASP A 175 -20.38 19.14 13.93
CA ASP A 175 -21.66 18.45 14.14
C ASP A 175 -21.89 17.33 13.12
N ARG A 176 -21.51 17.55 11.86
CA ARG A 176 -21.59 16.52 10.83
C ARG A 176 -20.66 15.35 11.11
N PHE A 177 -19.44 15.61 11.59
CA PHE A 177 -18.52 14.57 12.01
C PHE A 177 -19.10 13.76 13.18
N LEU A 178 -19.58 14.45 14.23
CA LEU A 178 -20.17 13.81 15.40
C LEU A 178 -21.42 12.99 15.06
N ALA A 179 -22.23 13.44 14.10
CA ALA A 179 -23.38 12.66 13.60
C ALA A 179 -22.97 11.34 12.94
N LEU A 180 -21.75 11.24 12.37
CA LEU A 180 -21.21 9.96 11.89
C LEU A 180 -20.83 9.07 13.06
N ILE A 181 -20.16 9.65 14.06
CA ILE A 181 -19.70 8.95 15.26
C ILE A 181 -20.88 8.39 16.07
N ASP A 182 -21.99 9.11 16.14
CA ASP A 182 -23.21 8.68 16.83
C ASP A 182 -23.87 7.46 16.15
N ARG A 183 -23.49 7.11 14.91
CA ARG A 183 -23.94 5.91 14.18
C ARG A 183 -23.10 4.65 14.50
N ILE A 184 -22.06 4.77 15.32
CA ILE A 184 -21.25 3.62 15.76
C ILE A 184 -21.96 2.98 16.95
N ASP A 185 -22.33 1.70 16.85
CA ASP A 185 -22.92 0.94 17.94
C ASP A 185 -21.85 0.44 18.93
N ASP A 186 -22.27 0.15 20.16
CA ASP A 186 -21.42 -0.42 21.20
C ASP A 186 -20.69 -1.70 20.74
N GLY A 187 -19.35 -1.69 20.82
CA GLY A 187 -18.51 -2.82 20.42
C GLY A 187 -18.19 -2.90 18.93
N GLN A 188 -18.72 -1.99 18.10
CA GLN A 188 -18.34 -1.91 16.70
C GLN A 188 -16.99 -1.22 16.51
N THR A 189 -16.37 -1.60 15.40
CA THR A 189 -15.21 -0.94 14.80
C THR A 189 -15.67 -0.14 13.59
N ALA A 190 -15.20 1.10 13.48
CA ALA A 190 -15.55 1.97 12.37
C ALA A 190 -14.33 2.66 11.78
N GLU A 191 -14.44 3.05 10.52
CA GLU A 191 -13.50 3.94 9.84
C GLU A 191 -14.24 5.17 9.31
N VAL A 192 -13.75 6.36 9.65
CA VAL A 192 -14.13 7.63 9.02
C VAL A 192 -13.03 8.04 8.05
N MET A 193 -13.38 8.17 6.77
CA MET A 193 -12.49 8.68 5.72
C MET A 193 -12.44 10.21 5.77
N CYS A 194 -11.25 10.79 5.62
CA CYS A 194 -11.04 12.22 5.56
C CYS A 194 -9.85 12.60 4.66
N HIS A 195 -9.73 13.88 4.31
CA HIS A 195 -8.72 14.42 3.40
C HIS A 195 -8.09 15.74 3.93
N PRO A 196 -7.65 15.85 5.19
CA PRO A 196 -7.09 17.09 5.71
C PRO A 196 -5.84 17.53 4.93
N ALA A 197 -5.74 18.81 4.60
CA ALA A 197 -4.58 19.35 3.91
C ALA A 197 -4.36 20.85 4.18
N TYR A 198 -3.11 21.28 4.13
CA TYR A 198 -2.79 22.66 3.75
C TYR A 198 -2.77 22.78 2.22
N ILE A 199 -3.15 23.96 1.70
CA ILE A 199 -3.13 24.22 0.27
C ILE A 199 -1.71 24.54 -0.20
N ASP A 200 -1.23 23.75 -1.16
CA ASP A 200 -0.04 24.06 -1.95
C ASP A 200 -0.35 24.03 -3.45
N VAL A 201 0.59 24.49 -4.28
CA VAL A 201 0.40 24.60 -5.73
C VAL A 201 0.04 23.26 -6.38
N PRO A 202 0.72 22.13 -6.08
CA PRO A 202 0.33 20.83 -6.61
C PRO A 202 -1.11 20.45 -6.27
N LEU A 203 -1.56 20.65 -5.03
CA LEU A 203 -2.94 20.37 -4.64
C LEU A 203 -3.94 21.26 -5.40
N ALA A 204 -3.68 22.57 -5.44
CA ALA A 204 -4.57 23.54 -6.09
C ALA A 204 -4.72 23.33 -7.60
N GLN A 205 -3.71 22.75 -8.26
CA GLN A 205 -3.75 22.44 -9.70
C GLN A 205 -4.23 21.01 -9.97
N GLY A 206 -3.99 20.08 -9.06
CA GLY A 206 -4.20 18.65 -9.26
C GLY A 206 -5.58 18.15 -8.83
N SER A 207 -6.21 18.79 -7.85
CA SER A 207 -7.48 18.34 -7.25
C SER A 207 -8.54 19.44 -7.24
N SER A 208 -9.77 19.07 -7.61
CA SER A 208 -10.94 19.95 -7.41
C SER A 208 -11.34 20.02 -5.94
N TYR A 209 -10.96 19.04 -5.13
CA TYR A 209 -11.24 18.97 -3.71
C TYR A 209 -10.05 19.56 -2.94
N CYS A 210 -10.00 20.89 -2.91
CA CYS A 210 -8.86 21.66 -2.39
C CYS A 210 -9.26 22.51 -1.18
N GLN A 211 -10.28 23.36 -1.32
CA GLN A 211 -10.76 24.21 -0.23
C GLN A 211 -11.35 23.37 0.91
N GLN A 212 -12.13 22.35 0.56
CA GLN A 212 -12.79 21.47 1.53
C GLN A 212 -11.78 20.74 2.41
N ARG A 213 -10.57 20.43 1.93
CA ARG A 213 -9.51 19.80 2.73
C ARG A 213 -9.02 20.67 3.88
N VAL A 214 -9.08 22.00 3.71
CA VAL A 214 -8.76 22.96 4.77
C VAL A 214 -9.90 23.00 5.80
N GLU A 215 -11.15 22.88 5.35
CA GLU A 215 -12.32 22.80 6.22
C GLU A 215 -12.30 21.50 7.04
N GLU A 216 -11.97 20.37 6.41
CA GLU A 216 -11.74 19.09 7.09
C GLU A 216 -10.64 19.23 8.14
N LEU A 217 -9.48 19.79 7.77
CA LEU A 217 -8.38 20.01 8.70
C LEU A 217 -8.82 20.83 9.93
N ALA A 218 -9.57 21.91 9.72
CA ALA A 218 -10.07 22.75 10.81
C ALA A 218 -11.04 22.00 11.75
N VAL A 219 -11.90 21.14 11.23
CA VAL A 219 -12.79 20.31 12.05
C VAL A 219 -12.00 19.24 12.81
N LEU A 220 -11.09 18.54 12.13
CA LEU A 220 -10.34 17.42 12.69
C LEU A 220 -9.32 17.85 13.76
N THR A 221 -8.93 19.12 13.76
CA THR A 221 -8.03 19.75 14.75
C THR A 221 -8.76 20.62 15.78
N ASP A 222 -10.11 20.62 15.79
CA ASP A 222 -10.86 21.31 16.84
C ASP A 222 -10.56 20.63 18.20
N PRO A 223 -9.96 21.34 19.18
CA PRO A 223 -9.59 20.76 20.46
C PRO A 223 -10.78 20.14 21.21
N ALA A 224 -11.98 20.68 21.03
CA ALA A 224 -13.18 20.15 21.67
C ALA A 224 -13.60 18.80 21.08
N LEU A 225 -13.24 18.49 19.84
CA LEU A 225 -13.65 17.25 19.18
C LEU A 225 -13.10 16.02 19.92
N VAL A 226 -11.85 16.04 20.38
CA VAL A 226 -11.25 14.93 21.14
C VAL A 226 -12.05 14.65 22.43
N GLU A 227 -12.40 15.70 23.17
CA GLU A 227 -13.19 15.59 24.40
C GLU A 227 -14.59 15.04 24.11
N GLU A 228 -15.24 15.55 23.06
CA GLU A 228 -16.58 15.13 22.65
C GLU A 228 -16.65 13.67 22.16
N LEU A 229 -15.58 13.14 21.57
CA LEU A 229 -15.46 11.72 21.23
C LEU A 229 -15.29 10.86 22.49
N ALA A 230 -14.46 11.31 23.43
CA ALA A 230 -14.25 10.61 24.69
C ALA A 230 -15.53 10.56 25.55
N GLU A 231 -16.30 11.64 25.61
CA GLU A 231 -17.61 11.70 26.28
C GLU A 231 -18.64 10.74 25.66
N ARG A 232 -18.53 10.50 24.36
CA ARG A 232 -19.30 9.48 23.64
C ARG A 232 -18.78 8.06 23.86
N GLY A 233 -17.72 7.85 24.65
CA GLY A 233 -17.14 6.52 24.86
C GLY A 233 -16.53 5.93 23.58
N VAL A 234 -16.10 6.80 22.66
CA VAL A 234 -15.42 6.41 21.43
C VAL A 234 -13.92 6.37 21.70
N GLN A 235 -13.33 5.23 21.42
CA GLN A 235 -11.89 5.02 21.49
C GLN A 235 -11.32 5.14 20.07
N LEU A 236 -10.50 6.18 19.88
CA LEU A 236 -9.69 6.31 18.68
C LEU A 236 -8.62 5.22 18.64
N ILE A 237 -8.51 4.54 17.50
CA ILE A 237 -7.55 3.46 17.28
C ILE A 237 -6.95 3.54 15.87
N THR A 238 -5.83 2.88 15.68
CA THR A 238 -5.20 2.63 14.39
C THR A 238 -5.65 1.30 13.79
N TYR A 239 -5.43 1.10 12.48
CA TYR A 239 -5.60 -0.23 11.86
C TYR A 239 -4.70 -1.31 12.49
N ARG A 240 -3.56 -0.92 13.08
CA ARG A 240 -2.71 -1.83 13.86
C ARG A 240 -3.42 -2.36 15.10
N GLU A 241 -4.09 -1.50 15.84
CA GLU A 241 -4.82 -1.88 17.05
C GLU A 241 -6.08 -2.65 16.69
N PHE A 242 -6.78 -2.24 15.63
CA PHE A 242 -7.90 -3.00 15.07
C PHE A 242 -7.51 -4.44 14.78
N TYR A 243 -6.39 -4.66 14.10
CA TYR A 243 -5.95 -6.02 13.78
C TYR A 243 -5.67 -6.84 15.06
N LYS A 244 -5.03 -6.24 16.07
CA LYS A 244 -4.83 -6.89 17.39
C LYS A 244 -6.14 -7.21 18.10
N LEU A 245 -7.17 -6.37 17.97
CA LEU A 245 -8.50 -6.62 18.59
C LEU A 245 -9.16 -7.87 18.01
N LEU A 246 -8.89 -8.23 16.75
CA LEU A 246 -9.37 -9.47 16.15
C LEU A 246 -8.68 -10.73 16.69
N GLY A 247 -7.68 -10.59 17.56
CA GLY A 247 -6.82 -11.70 18.00
C GLY A 247 -5.80 -12.13 16.94
N GLU A 248 -5.70 -11.37 15.85
CA GLU A 248 -4.73 -11.56 14.78
C GLU A 248 -3.54 -10.61 15.02
N GLY A 249 -2.35 -11.16 15.27
CA GLY A 249 -1.17 -10.33 15.47
C GLY A 249 -0.73 -9.68 14.16
N LEU A 250 -0.44 -8.37 14.16
CA LEU A 250 0.25 -7.71 13.05
C LEU A 250 1.46 -8.51 12.61
N MET A 251 1.68 -8.50 11.29
CA MET A 251 2.78 -9.16 10.58
C MET A 251 4.01 -9.29 11.48
N GLN A 252 4.22 -10.49 12.03
CA GLN A 252 5.35 -10.73 12.91
C GLN A 252 6.64 -10.49 12.10
N THR A 253 7.76 -10.17 12.76
CA THR A 253 9.04 -9.92 12.09
C THR A 253 9.43 -11.04 11.12
N GLN A 254 9.02 -12.27 11.44
CA GLN A 254 9.18 -13.44 10.59
C GLN A 254 8.30 -13.38 9.32
N GLU A 255 7.04 -12.94 9.42
CA GLU A 255 6.14 -12.76 8.28
C GLU A 255 6.61 -11.63 7.37
N GLN A 256 7.09 -10.51 7.94
CA GLN A 256 7.81 -9.47 7.18
C GLN A 256 8.96 -10.05 6.37
N THR A 257 9.76 -10.92 6.98
CA THR A 257 10.87 -11.57 6.30
C THR A 257 10.39 -12.50 5.17
N ILE A 258 9.32 -13.26 5.40
CA ILE A 258 8.69 -14.13 4.38
C ILE A 258 8.22 -13.31 3.16
N PHE A 259 7.59 -12.16 3.37
CA PHE A 259 7.14 -11.34 2.23
C PHE A 259 8.28 -10.69 1.49
N GLN A 260 9.30 -10.18 2.20
CA GLN A 260 10.48 -9.64 1.55
C GLN A 260 11.18 -10.72 0.69
N LEU A 261 11.20 -11.98 1.15
CA LEU A 261 11.65 -13.11 0.34
C LEU A 261 10.81 -13.33 -0.93
N ILE A 262 9.47 -13.32 -0.81
CA ILE A 262 8.56 -13.46 -1.97
C ILE A 262 8.76 -12.31 -2.95
N LEU A 263 8.88 -11.09 -2.44
CA LEU A 263 9.03 -9.85 -3.20
C LEU A 263 10.31 -9.86 -4.03
N HIS A 264 11.45 -9.98 -3.36
CA HIS A 264 12.75 -10.00 -4.01
C HIS A 264 12.92 -11.24 -4.91
N GLY A 265 12.38 -12.40 -4.51
CA GLY A 265 12.33 -13.60 -5.37
C GLY A 265 11.50 -13.38 -6.62
N GLY A 266 10.33 -12.75 -6.51
CA GLY A 266 9.46 -12.39 -7.62
C GLY A 266 10.14 -11.42 -8.60
N ASN A 267 10.68 -10.32 -8.08
CA ASN A 267 11.39 -9.31 -8.87
C ASN A 267 12.62 -9.87 -9.57
N GLY A 268 13.44 -10.64 -8.84
CA GLY A 268 14.60 -11.32 -9.39
C GLY A 268 14.24 -12.24 -10.56
N ARG A 269 13.15 -13.00 -10.44
CA ARG A 269 12.66 -13.86 -11.51
C ARG A 269 12.16 -13.05 -12.72
N SER A 270 11.38 -11.99 -12.49
CA SER A 270 10.86 -11.15 -13.56
C SER A 270 11.98 -10.50 -14.36
N TYR A 271 12.95 -9.86 -13.69
CA TYR A 271 14.11 -9.26 -14.35
C TYR A 271 14.95 -10.28 -15.11
N ALA A 272 15.15 -11.49 -14.57
CA ALA A 272 15.86 -12.55 -15.30
C ALA A 272 15.12 -12.99 -16.57
N MET A 273 13.80 -13.10 -16.53
CA MET A 273 12.98 -13.42 -17.71
C MET A 273 12.98 -12.29 -18.74
N GLU A 274 12.91 -11.04 -18.30
CA GLU A 274 13.02 -9.85 -19.15
C GLU A 274 14.41 -9.76 -19.80
N ALA A 275 15.47 -10.08 -19.07
CA ALA A 275 16.83 -10.13 -19.60
C ALA A 275 16.95 -11.15 -20.76
N ILE A 276 16.36 -12.34 -20.61
CA ILE A 276 16.28 -13.33 -21.70
C ILE A 276 15.51 -12.76 -22.90
N ALA A 277 14.42 -12.03 -22.66
CA ALA A 277 13.61 -11.43 -23.73
C ALA A 277 14.36 -10.31 -24.47
N ALA A 278 15.15 -9.49 -23.78
CA ALA A 278 16.00 -8.46 -24.38
C ALA A 278 17.13 -9.10 -25.21
N ALA A 279 17.80 -10.13 -24.70
CA ALA A 279 18.86 -10.83 -25.44
C ALA A 279 18.34 -11.52 -26.72
N LYS A 280 17.11 -12.06 -26.69
CA LYS A 280 16.43 -12.58 -27.89
C LYS A 280 16.25 -11.54 -29.00
N GLN A 281 16.17 -10.27 -28.63
CA GLN A 281 16.02 -9.13 -29.56
C GLN A 281 17.38 -8.54 -29.97
N GLY A 282 18.49 -9.08 -29.46
CA GLY A 282 19.84 -8.55 -29.69
C GLY A 282 20.20 -7.35 -28.83
N GLU A 283 19.37 -7.01 -27.84
CA GLU A 283 19.57 -5.87 -26.94
C GLU A 283 20.47 -6.26 -25.75
N PHE A 284 21.70 -6.70 -26.04
CA PHE A 284 22.57 -7.33 -25.04
C PHE A 284 22.96 -6.41 -23.88
N ALA A 285 23.17 -5.11 -24.14
CA ALA A 285 23.48 -4.15 -23.08
C ALA A 285 22.33 -4.05 -22.05
N GLU A 286 21.08 -4.07 -22.52
CA GLU A 286 19.91 -4.04 -21.66
C GLU A 286 19.71 -5.39 -20.95
N ALA A 287 19.94 -6.50 -21.65
CA ALA A 287 19.89 -7.83 -21.06
C ALA A 287 20.84 -7.96 -19.86
N HIS A 288 22.10 -7.50 -19.99
CA HIS A 288 23.06 -7.50 -18.88
C HIS A 288 22.63 -6.58 -17.74
N ARG A 289 22.10 -5.39 -18.04
CA ARG A 289 21.57 -4.48 -17.02
C ARG A 289 20.42 -5.10 -16.22
N LEU A 290 19.49 -5.76 -16.89
CA LEU A 290 18.38 -6.47 -16.26
C LEU A 290 18.88 -7.67 -15.43
N LEU A 291 19.88 -8.41 -15.92
CA LEU A 291 20.47 -9.52 -15.19
C LEU A 291 21.20 -9.05 -13.91
N GLU A 292 21.87 -7.90 -13.94
CA GLU A 292 22.46 -7.28 -12.75
C GLU A 292 21.38 -6.90 -11.73
N ARG A 293 20.28 -6.28 -12.16
CA ARG A 293 19.14 -5.97 -11.29
C ARG A 293 18.54 -7.23 -10.68
N ALA A 294 18.36 -8.29 -11.48
CA ALA A 294 17.92 -9.59 -10.99
C ALA A 294 18.87 -10.12 -9.91
N GLY A 295 20.18 -9.99 -10.11
CA GLY A 295 21.20 -10.36 -9.14
C GLY A 295 21.10 -9.60 -7.81
N ALA A 296 20.88 -8.28 -7.86
CA ALA A 296 20.74 -7.45 -6.67
C ALA A 296 19.51 -7.83 -5.83
N GLU A 297 18.36 -8.05 -6.47
CA GLU A 297 17.13 -8.49 -5.79
C GLU A 297 17.32 -9.87 -5.13
N LEU A 298 17.86 -10.83 -5.88
CA LEU A 298 18.07 -12.19 -5.35
C LEU A 298 19.12 -12.24 -4.24
N GLN A 299 20.12 -11.36 -4.28
CA GLN A 299 21.08 -11.22 -3.20
C GLN A 299 20.41 -10.71 -1.91
N ALA A 300 19.56 -9.69 -2.01
CA ALA A 300 18.79 -9.19 -0.86
C ALA A 300 17.90 -10.27 -0.26
N ALA A 301 17.21 -11.05 -1.10
CA ALA A 301 16.41 -12.20 -0.65
C ALA A 301 17.29 -13.26 0.06
N HIS A 302 18.45 -13.58 -0.52
CA HIS A 302 19.35 -14.59 0.03
C HIS A 302 19.91 -14.18 1.39
N GLU A 303 20.19 -12.89 1.62
CA GLU A 303 20.62 -12.37 2.92
C GLU A 303 19.55 -12.55 3.99
N LEU A 304 18.27 -12.31 3.65
CA LEU A 304 17.14 -12.55 4.54
C LEU A 304 16.97 -14.04 4.86
N GLN A 305 17.09 -14.91 3.84
CA GLN A 305 17.05 -16.36 4.03
C GLN A 305 18.19 -16.82 4.97
N THR A 306 19.38 -16.28 4.79
CA THR A 306 20.56 -16.59 5.62
C THR A 306 20.33 -16.14 7.07
N ALA A 307 19.75 -14.96 7.29
CA ALA A 307 19.42 -14.46 8.61
C ALA A 307 18.42 -15.38 9.35
N LEU A 308 17.39 -15.89 8.64
CA LEU A 308 16.44 -16.86 9.21
C LEU A 308 17.13 -18.16 9.65
N LEU A 309 18.03 -18.69 8.82
CA LEU A 309 18.80 -19.90 9.16
C LEU A 309 19.72 -19.68 10.37
N GLN A 310 20.34 -18.50 10.47
CA GLN A 310 21.18 -18.13 11.60
C GLN A 310 20.37 -18.00 12.90
N GLN A 311 19.18 -17.41 12.85
CA GLN A 311 18.27 -17.34 14.00
C GLN A 311 17.86 -18.74 14.47
N GLU A 312 17.51 -19.62 13.55
CA GLU A 312 17.15 -21.01 13.86
C GLU A 312 18.32 -21.77 14.49
N ALA A 313 19.51 -21.66 13.91
CA ALA A 313 20.74 -22.24 14.47
C ALA A 313 21.10 -21.67 15.85
N GLY A 314 20.73 -20.41 16.13
CA GLY A 314 20.89 -19.73 17.41
C GLY A 314 19.88 -20.15 18.49
N GLY A 315 18.95 -21.07 18.18
CA GLY A 315 17.95 -21.59 19.12
C GLY A 315 16.64 -20.81 19.17
N GLN A 316 16.42 -19.84 18.27
CA GLN A 316 15.11 -19.23 18.08
C GLN A 316 14.27 -20.13 17.17
N SER A 317 13.16 -20.66 17.68
CA SER A 317 12.29 -21.54 16.88
C SER A 317 11.61 -20.74 15.76
N THR A 318 12.06 -20.91 14.53
CA THR A 318 11.40 -20.38 13.34
C THR A 318 10.13 -21.18 13.07
N VAL A 319 8.96 -20.53 13.04
CA VAL A 319 7.71 -21.24 12.72
C VAL A 319 7.68 -21.52 11.21
N VAL A 320 7.80 -22.78 10.80
CA VAL A 320 7.67 -23.16 9.40
C VAL A 320 6.19 -23.15 9.01
N THR A 321 5.78 -22.13 8.27
CA THR A 321 4.43 -22.01 7.70
C THR A 321 4.43 -22.40 6.23
N LEU A 322 3.26 -22.73 5.65
CA LEU A 322 3.14 -22.98 4.21
C LEU A 322 3.64 -21.78 3.39
N LEU A 323 3.44 -20.57 3.89
CA LEU A 323 3.90 -19.34 3.25
C LEU A 323 5.43 -19.20 3.29
N MET A 324 6.10 -19.60 4.39
CA MET A 324 7.56 -19.65 4.46
C MET A 324 8.12 -20.63 3.41
N VAL A 325 7.53 -21.83 3.32
CA VAL A 325 7.92 -22.82 2.31
C VAL A 325 7.76 -22.25 0.91
N HIS A 326 6.61 -21.64 0.62
CA HIS A 326 6.34 -20.99 -0.66
C HIS A 326 7.33 -19.86 -0.99
N ALA A 327 7.70 -19.03 -0.01
CA ALA A 327 8.68 -17.98 -0.18
C ALA A 327 10.07 -18.53 -0.53
N GLN A 328 10.50 -19.58 0.15
CA GLN A 328 11.77 -20.25 -0.14
C GLN A 328 11.76 -20.92 -1.52
N ASP A 329 10.67 -21.59 -1.89
CA ASP A 329 10.51 -22.18 -3.22
C ASP A 329 10.57 -21.12 -4.33
N HIS A 330 9.93 -19.97 -4.10
CA HIS A 330 9.99 -18.83 -5.01
C HIS A 330 11.41 -18.32 -5.19
N LEU A 331 12.14 -18.11 -4.10
CA LEU A 331 13.52 -17.66 -4.14
C LEU A 331 14.43 -18.66 -4.88
N MET A 332 14.39 -19.94 -4.52
CA MET A 332 15.24 -20.97 -5.14
C MET A 332 14.94 -21.11 -6.64
N THR A 333 13.66 -21.03 -7.02
CA THR A 333 13.26 -21.03 -8.43
C THR A 333 13.80 -19.81 -9.15
N ALA A 334 13.69 -18.62 -8.55
CA ALA A 334 14.16 -17.38 -9.13
C ALA A 334 15.69 -17.35 -9.32
N MET A 335 16.44 -17.86 -8.34
CA MET A 335 17.90 -18.01 -8.43
C MET A 335 18.28 -18.93 -9.61
N THR A 336 17.60 -20.08 -9.74
CA THR A 336 17.81 -21.00 -10.86
C THR A 336 17.50 -20.34 -12.20
N VAL A 337 16.40 -19.59 -12.30
CA VAL A 337 16.04 -18.86 -13.52
C VAL A 337 17.10 -17.82 -13.88
N LYS A 338 17.67 -17.11 -12.90
CA LYS A 338 18.73 -16.12 -13.13
C LYS A 338 20.03 -16.76 -13.61
N GLU A 339 20.41 -17.91 -13.07
CA GLU A 339 21.56 -18.68 -13.58
C GLU A 339 21.35 -19.11 -15.03
N LEU A 340 20.17 -19.68 -15.34
CA LEU A 340 19.83 -20.05 -16.70
C LEU A 340 19.74 -18.84 -17.65
N ALA A 341 19.26 -17.69 -17.17
CA ALA A 341 19.21 -16.46 -17.95
C ALA A 341 20.59 -16.03 -18.41
N SER A 342 21.61 -16.13 -17.54
CA SER A 342 23.01 -15.87 -17.90
C SER A 342 23.46 -16.74 -19.07
N GLU A 343 23.23 -18.06 -18.99
CA GLU A 343 23.58 -19.01 -20.05
C GLU A 343 22.84 -18.71 -21.37
N PHE A 344 21.56 -18.34 -21.29
CA PHE A 344 20.80 -17.96 -22.49
C PHE A 344 21.32 -16.68 -23.13
N ILE A 345 21.69 -15.67 -22.34
CA ILE A 345 22.26 -14.42 -22.86
C ILE A 345 23.57 -14.70 -23.59
N GLU A 346 24.49 -15.46 -22.96
CA GLU A 346 25.74 -15.87 -23.61
C GLU A 346 25.51 -16.67 -24.90
N LEU A 347 24.50 -17.56 -24.89
CA LEU A 347 24.13 -18.32 -26.08
C LEU A 347 23.63 -17.40 -27.20
N TYR A 348 22.76 -16.44 -26.90
CA TYR A 348 22.27 -15.47 -27.87
C TYR A 348 23.39 -14.57 -28.42
N GLU A 349 24.32 -14.12 -27.59
CA GLU A 349 25.49 -13.35 -28.05
C GLU A 349 26.38 -14.13 -29.04
N ARG A 350 26.44 -15.46 -28.92
CA ARG A 350 27.24 -16.31 -29.81
C ARG A 350 26.55 -16.65 -31.14
N ILE A 351 25.22 -16.68 -31.15
CA ILE A 351 24.45 -17.08 -32.35
C ILE A 351 23.87 -15.90 -33.12
N THR A 352 23.80 -14.71 -32.50
CA THR A 352 23.42 -13.48 -33.19
C THR A 352 24.62 -12.98 -34.00
N PRO A 353 24.48 -12.85 -35.33
CA PRO A 353 25.59 -12.60 -36.26
C PRO A 353 26.19 -11.19 -36.18
#